data_AF-A0A7Y1YA10-F1
#
_entry.id   AF-A0A7Y1YA10-F1
#
_cell.length_a   1.000
_cell.length_b   1.000
_cell.length_c   1.000
_cell.angle_alpha   90.00
_cell.angle_beta   90.00
_cell.angle_gamma   90.00
#
_symmetry.space_group_name_H-M   'P 1'
#
loop_
_entity.id
_entity.type
_entity.pdbx_description
1 polymer ?
#
loop_
_entity_poly.entity_id
_entity_poly.type
_entity_poly.pdbx_seq_one_letter_code
_entity_poly.pdbx_strand_id
1 'polypeptide(L)'
;MAHPSLFPLAPSAPRVRIAFLVLVGILLGLLFSGTGRAEADSVTTLSGDLYYPNGFTVPAGEIWELDPSADTTIESAGNVVVIGTLRMRPANESIDHTLTFVDVDESKFVGGGMMVLPNDIGLWVMAGGQLDIEGTAKTPWAYDWQTEWAGDEVLAAPVKSGDYEFTSVTGPSDVPSANTYGYQPELLNLTRNVVIGGTPEGRSHVFIHSQAVQTIKYATIQWVGPDFDAGTDQTGRYGLHFHHGMDGTRGSVVEGVVVRNAGNHAFVPHRSHGITFTQTISYDTVAAAYWWDPSTDSVDNSSDDITYDRVVAANASANPFKKHVNSAILLGQGENTSITGSVVVGYQGTGSNPAAYSWPGAEGGRWHFADNLAHNNKSNGIFVWQNTSYNHVVEDFVAYF
;
A
#
# COMPACT_ATOMS: atom_id res chain seq x y z
N MET A 1 -15.62 -28.56 -30.36
CA MET A 1 -16.86 -28.03 -29.75
C MET A 1 -16.47 -26.69 -29.13
N ALA A 2 -16.51 -25.62 -29.92
CA ALA A 2 -17.59 -24.63 -29.94
C ALA A 2 -17.45 -23.57 -28.82
N HIS A 3 -16.92 -22.39 -29.21
CA HIS A 3 -17.16 -21.07 -28.59
C HIS A 3 -18.66 -20.74 -28.52
N PRO A 4 -19.13 -19.84 -27.63
CA PRO A 4 -19.06 -18.36 -27.77
C PRO A 4 -18.82 -17.63 -26.41
N SER A 5 -18.65 -16.32 -26.20
CA SER A 5 -18.81 -15.01 -26.89
C SER A 5 -18.12 -13.96 -25.99
N LEU A 6 -17.18 -13.12 -26.42
CA LEU A 6 -17.33 -11.79 -27.06
C LEU A 6 -18.39 -10.86 -26.43
N PHE A 7 -17.94 -9.95 -25.56
CA PHE A 7 -18.57 -8.65 -25.31
C PHE A 7 -17.83 -7.56 -26.12
N PRO A 8 -18.55 -6.55 -26.66
CA PRO A 8 -17.94 -5.51 -27.48
C PRO A 8 -17.26 -4.43 -26.61
N LEU A 9 -16.06 -4.03 -27.00
CA LEU A 9 -15.41 -2.80 -26.54
C LEU A 9 -16.26 -1.60 -26.96
N ALA A 10 -16.63 -0.77 -25.99
CA ALA A 10 -17.28 0.51 -26.25
C ALA A 10 -16.33 1.45 -27.03
N PRO A 11 -16.85 2.34 -27.89
CA PRO A 11 -16.03 3.32 -28.59
C PRO A 11 -15.41 4.31 -27.58
N SER A 12 -14.08 4.45 -27.61
CA SER A 12 -13.34 5.42 -26.81
C SER A 12 -13.79 6.84 -27.12
N ALA A 13 -14.13 7.59 -26.07
CA ALA A 13 -14.42 9.02 -26.14
C ALA A 13 -13.21 9.81 -26.71
N PRO A 14 -13.43 10.99 -27.34
CA PRO A 14 -12.35 11.80 -27.88
C PRO A 14 -11.42 12.29 -26.77
N ARG A 15 -10.16 11.84 -26.82
CA ARG A 15 -9.10 12.21 -25.87
C ARG A 15 -8.68 13.68 -26.05
N VAL A 16 -8.80 14.49 -25.00
CA VAL A 16 -8.25 15.85 -24.99
C VAL A 16 -6.75 15.77 -24.72
N ARG A 17 -5.94 16.02 -25.75
CA ARG A 17 -4.47 16.12 -25.60
C ARG A 17 -4.12 17.51 -25.08
N ILE A 18 -3.86 17.62 -23.79
CA ILE A 18 -3.30 18.84 -23.23
C ILE A 18 -1.78 18.80 -23.43
N ALA A 19 -1.28 19.64 -24.34
CA ALA A 19 0.15 19.85 -24.50
C ALA A 19 0.59 20.99 -23.58
N PHE A 20 1.15 20.67 -22.42
CA PHE A 20 1.96 21.62 -21.65
C PHE A 20 3.44 21.45 -22.03
N LEU A 21 4.12 22.58 -22.25
CA LEU A 21 5.56 22.63 -22.41
C LEU A 21 6.21 22.26 -21.06
N VAL A 22 6.77 21.05 -20.96
CA VAL A 22 7.58 20.65 -19.79
C VAL A 22 8.97 21.23 -19.95
N LEU A 23 9.33 22.19 -19.09
CA LEU A 23 10.72 22.60 -18.93
C LEU A 23 11.41 21.56 -18.03
N VAL A 24 12.26 20.72 -18.61
CA VAL A 24 13.16 19.84 -17.86
C VAL A 24 14.26 20.72 -17.26
N GLY A 25 14.06 21.17 -16.02
CA GLY A 25 15.07 21.86 -15.24
C GLY A 25 15.97 20.87 -14.50
N ILE A 26 17.23 20.78 -14.90
CA ILE A 26 18.28 20.15 -14.09
C ILE A 26 18.48 21.03 -12.85
N LEU A 27 18.03 20.56 -11.68
CA LEU A 27 18.16 21.30 -10.43
C LEU A 27 19.57 21.08 -9.83
N LEU A 28 20.46 22.04 -10.05
CA LEU A 28 21.68 22.22 -9.27
C LEU A 28 21.35 23.06 -8.03
N GLY A 29 21.74 22.54 -6.86
CA GLY A 29 21.37 23.08 -5.55
C GLY A 29 21.76 24.55 -5.36
N LEU A 30 20.80 25.32 -4.85
CA LEU A 30 21.01 26.66 -4.30
C LEU A 30 20.27 26.74 -2.95
N LEU A 31 21.06 26.79 -1.89
CA LEU A 31 20.65 27.20 -0.55
C LEU A 31 20.20 28.66 -0.59
N PHE A 32 18.92 28.93 -0.29
CA PHE A 32 18.47 30.26 0.09
C PHE A 32 17.90 30.25 1.50
N SER A 33 18.62 30.90 2.40
CA SER A 33 18.09 31.45 3.64
C SER A 33 17.31 32.72 3.30
N GLY A 34 15.98 32.67 3.44
CA GLY A 34 15.11 33.81 3.22
C GLY A 34 13.86 33.70 4.08
N THR A 35 13.74 34.58 5.07
CA THR A 35 12.52 34.85 5.83
C THR A 35 11.46 35.46 4.89
N GLY A 36 10.76 34.61 4.15
CA GLY A 36 9.65 34.98 3.26
C GLY A 36 8.32 34.59 3.91
N ARG A 37 7.39 35.54 3.96
CA ARG A 37 5.98 35.34 4.29
C ARG A 37 5.44 34.25 3.35
N ALA A 38 4.83 33.18 3.88
CA ALA A 38 4.25 32.11 3.07
C ALA A 38 3.32 32.72 2.00
N GLU A 39 3.71 32.63 0.73
CA GLU A 39 2.78 32.82 -0.36
C GLU A 39 1.69 31.76 -0.19
N ALA A 40 0.42 32.17 -0.39
CA ALA A 40 -0.67 31.21 -0.36
C ALA A 40 -0.44 30.20 -1.48
N ASP A 41 -0.48 28.90 -1.15
CA ASP A 41 -0.25 27.85 -2.13
C ASP A 41 -1.21 28.03 -3.31
N SER A 42 -0.67 28.05 -4.53
CA SER A 42 -1.50 28.15 -5.73
C SER A 42 -2.11 26.80 -6.05
N VAL A 43 -3.41 26.78 -6.33
CA VAL A 43 -4.16 25.56 -6.59
C VAL A 43 -4.39 25.40 -8.09
N THR A 44 -3.97 24.28 -8.64
CA THR A 44 -4.27 23.82 -10.00
C THR A 44 -5.27 22.67 -9.93
N THR A 45 -6.47 22.86 -10.50
CA THR A 45 -7.49 21.82 -10.56
C THR A 45 -7.37 20.99 -11.85
N LEU A 46 -7.30 19.67 -11.71
CA LEU A 46 -7.29 18.67 -12.77
C LEU A 46 -8.70 18.06 -12.84
N SER A 47 -9.32 17.99 -14.02
CA SER A 47 -10.72 17.53 -14.16
C SER A 47 -10.92 16.71 -15.44
N GLY A 48 -11.74 15.65 -15.37
CA GLY A 48 -12.06 14.76 -16.48
C GLY A 48 -10.95 13.76 -16.83
N ASP A 49 -10.93 13.31 -18.08
CA ASP A 49 -9.97 12.31 -18.57
C ASP A 49 -8.69 12.98 -19.10
N LEU A 50 -7.58 12.79 -18.40
CA LEU A 50 -6.30 13.40 -18.68
C LEU A 50 -5.24 12.33 -18.99
N TYR A 51 -4.41 12.57 -20.00
CA TYR A 51 -3.32 11.67 -20.38
C TYR A 51 -1.98 12.40 -20.40
N TYR A 52 -1.02 11.92 -19.61
CA TYR A 52 0.34 12.44 -19.49
C TYR A 52 1.36 11.41 -19.99
N PRO A 53 1.75 11.45 -21.28
CA PRO A 53 2.67 10.46 -21.86
C PRO A 53 4.07 10.47 -21.25
N ASN A 54 4.46 11.57 -20.60
CA ASN A 54 5.78 11.73 -19.99
C ASN A 54 5.69 11.93 -18.46
N GLY A 55 4.51 11.73 -17.87
CA GLY A 55 4.28 12.14 -16.48
C GLY A 55 4.13 13.64 -16.29
N PHE A 56 4.12 14.06 -15.03
CA PHE A 56 4.08 15.47 -14.62
C PHE A 56 4.69 15.64 -13.23
N THR A 57 5.01 16.90 -12.90
CA THR A 57 5.54 17.28 -11.60
C THR A 57 4.59 18.26 -10.93
N VAL A 58 4.22 18.02 -9.69
CA VAL A 58 3.58 19.00 -8.81
C VAL A 58 4.67 19.86 -8.16
N PRO A 59 4.83 21.15 -8.54
CA PRO A 59 5.93 21.98 -8.05
C PRO A 59 5.83 22.29 -6.56
N ALA A 60 6.97 22.62 -5.93
CA ALA A 60 7.00 23.08 -4.54
C ALA A 60 6.13 24.35 -4.37
N GLY A 61 5.33 24.40 -3.29
CA GLY A 61 4.41 25.53 -3.04
C GLY A 61 3.14 25.52 -3.89
N GLU A 62 2.93 24.49 -4.71
CA GLU A 62 1.69 24.29 -5.46
C GLU A 62 0.89 23.11 -4.91
N ILE A 63 -0.43 23.23 -5.03
CA ILE A 63 -1.37 22.13 -4.83
C ILE A 63 -1.96 21.80 -6.18
N TRP A 64 -1.77 20.57 -6.63
CA TRP A 64 -2.51 20.04 -7.78
C TRP A 64 -3.59 19.13 -7.24
N GLU A 65 -4.85 19.49 -7.46
CA GLU A 65 -6.01 18.77 -6.94
C GLU A 65 -6.84 18.19 -8.07
N LEU A 66 -7.29 16.95 -7.91
CA LEU A 66 -8.34 16.41 -8.76
C LEU A 66 -9.66 17.07 -8.36
N ASP A 67 -10.47 17.40 -9.35
CA ASP A 67 -11.71 18.15 -9.19
C ASP A 67 -12.64 17.45 -8.20
N PRO A 68 -12.91 18.04 -7.03
CA PRO A 68 -13.72 17.38 -6.01
C PRO A 68 -15.17 17.16 -6.46
N SER A 69 -15.62 17.82 -7.52
CA SER A 69 -17.00 17.78 -8.02
C SER A 69 -17.20 16.92 -9.27
N ALA A 70 -16.14 16.32 -9.81
CA ALA A 70 -16.20 15.56 -11.05
C ALA A 70 -15.29 14.33 -11.01
N ASP A 71 -15.76 13.27 -11.67
CA ASP A 71 -14.90 12.12 -11.96
C ASP A 71 -13.66 12.60 -12.71
N THR A 72 -12.50 12.20 -12.21
CA THR A 72 -11.21 12.61 -12.79
C THR A 72 -10.31 11.40 -12.90
N THR A 73 -9.95 11.07 -14.13
CA THR A 73 -9.06 9.96 -14.45
C THR A 73 -7.78 10.53 -15.06
N ILE A 74 -6.66 10.23 -14.43
CA ILE A 74 -5.33 10.56 -14.93
C ILE A 74 -4.65 9.26 -15.36
N GLU A 75 -4.36 9.13 -16.65
CA GLU A 75 -3.46 8.12 -17.17
C GLU A 75 -2.06 8.72 -17.34
N SER A 76 -1.03 8.05 -16.83
CA SER A 76 0.36 8.48 -17.01
C SER A 76 1.25 7.34 -17.50
N ALA A 77 1.97 7.58 -18.60
CA ALA A 77 3.02 6.66 -19.07
C ALA A 77 4.42 7.02 -18.54
N GLY A 78 4.49 8.04 -17.67
CA GLY A 78 5.72 8.49 -17.03
C GLY A 78 5.55 8.66 -15.52
N ASN A 79 6.59 9.13 -14.85
CA ASN A 79 6.54 9.37 -13.40
C ASN A 79 5.63 10.56 -13.06
N VAL A 80 4.85 10.40 -11.98
CA VAL A 80 4.23 11.53 -11.29
C VAL A 80 5.12 11.91 -10.12
N VAL A 81 5.69 13.12 -10.15
CA VAL A 81 6.62 13.60 -9.13
C VAL A 81 5.95 14.68 -8.29
N VAL A 82 5.85 14.49 -6.99
CA VAL A 82 5.19 15.41 -6.06
C VAL A 82 6.26 16.07 -5.19
N ILE A 83 6.48 17.37 -5.40
CA ILE A 83 7.34 18.23 -4.58
C ILE A 83 6.49 19.23 -3.79
N GLY A 84 5.32 19.62 -4.32
CA GLY A 84 4.24 20.31 -3.60
C GLY A 84 3.23 19.34 -3.00
N THR A 85 1.94 19.57 -3.21
CA THR A 85 0.88 18.69 -2.71
C THR A 85 0.04 18.12 -3.85
N LEU A 86 -0.07 16.79 -3.93
CA LEU A 86 -1.07 16.13 -4.76
C LEU A 86 -2.30 15.84 -3.89
N ARG A 87 -3.45 16.38 -4.29
CA ARG A 87 -4.72 16.23 -3.56
C ARG A 87 -5.73 15.41 -4.35
N MET A 88 -6.28 14.38 -3.71
CA MET A 88 -7.40 13.57 -4.21
C MET A 88 -8.45 13.50 -3.11
N ARG A 89 -9.51 14.30 -3.24
CA ARG A 89 -10.57 14.45 -2.24
C ARG A 89 -11.93 14.58 -2.94
N PRO A 90 -12.50 13.49 -3.48
CA PRO A 90 -13.83 13.52 -4.07
C PRO A 90 -14.86 14.00 -3.05
N ALA A 91 -15.79 14.87 -3.45
CA ALA A 91 -16.73 15.49 -2.52
C ALA A 91 -17.77 14.51 -1.95
N ASN A 92 -17.97 13.35 -2.59
CA ASN A 92 -18.86 12.29 -2.14
C ASN A 92 -18.51 10.95 -2.82
N GLU A 93 -19.22 9.88 -2.42
CA GLU A 93 -19.00 8.51 -2.87
C GLU A 93 -19.30 8.23 -4.34
N SER A 94 -20.07 9.11 -5.01
CA SER A 94 -20.42 8.96 -6.42
C SER A 94 -19.40 9.61 -7.36
N ILE A 95 -18.31 10.15 -6.82
CA ILE A 95 -17.24 10.80 -7.58
C ILE A 95 -15.97 9.95 -7.46
N ASP A 96 -15.41 9.55 -8.59
CA ASP A 96 -14.21 8.74 -8.67
C ASP A 96 -12.98 9.56 -9.05
N HIS A 97 -11.91 9.43 -8.26
CA HIS A 97 -10.59 9.98 -8.57
C HIS A 97 -9.61 8.85 -8.86
N THR A 98 -9.06 8.80 -10.06
CA THR A 98 -8.15 7.72 -10.49
C THR A 98 -6.84 8.28 -11.01
N LEU A 99 -5.72 7.73 -10.55
CA LEU A 99 -4.39 7.90 -11.13
C LEU A 99 -3.85 6.52 -11.54
N THR A 100 -3.79 6.26 -12.84
CA THR A 100 -3.32 4.99 -13.40
C THR A 100 -2.02 5.18 -14.16
N PHE A 101 -1.00 4.40 -13.82
CA PHE A 101 0.23 4.28 -14.59
C PHE A 101 0.04 3.24 -15.69
N VAL A 102 0.16 3.68 -16.94
CA VAL A 102 -0.04 2.85 -18.15
C VAL A 102 1.28 2.63 -18.87
N ASP A 103 1.33 1.63 -19.74
CA ASP A 103 2.53 1.27 -20.52
C ASP A 103 3.78 0.99 -19.66
N VAL A 104 3.57 0.57 -18.40
CA VAL A 104 4.67 0.25 -17.47
C VAL A 104 5.36 -1.04 -17.91
N ASP A 105 6.67 -0.95 -18.08
CA ASP A 105 7.51 -2.10 -18.40
C ASP A 105 8.37 -2.44 -17.18
N GLU A 106 7.88 -3.39 -16.37
CA GLU A 106 8.54 -3.83 -15.13
C GLU A 106 9.99 -4.32 -15.39
N SER A 107 10.29 -4.82 -16.59
CA SER A 107 11.64 -5.29 -16.94
C SER A 107 12.68 -4.17 -17.02
N LYS A 108 12.24 -2.91 -17.09
CA LYS A 108 13.12 -1.73 -17.13
C LYS A 108 13.38 -1.13 -15.76
N PHE A 109 12.72 -1.62 -14.71
CA PHE A 109 12.94 -1.13 -13.37
C PHE A 109 14.38 -1.39 -12.95
N VAL A 110 14.99 -0.36 -12.40
CA VAL A 110 16.37 -0.39 -11.90
C VAL A 110 16.40 -0.63 -10.39
N GLY A 111 15.38 -0.17 -9.67
CA GLY A 111 15.33 -0.26 -8.21
C GLY A 111 16.45 0.52 -7.54
N GLY A 112 16.51 0.39 -6.22
CA GLY A 112 17.52 1.02 -5.37
C GLY A 112 17.51 2.56 -5.43
N GLY A 113 18.46 3.17 -4.71
CA GLY A 113 18.64 4.62 -4.71
C GLY A 113 17.47 5.42 -4.13
N MET A 114 17.65 6.74 -4.10
CA MET A 114 16.71 7.70 -3.48
C MET A 114 16.26 8.80 -4.45
N MET A 115 16.64 8.69 -5.72
CA MET A 115 16.35 9.68 -6.75
C MET A 115 15.30 9.14 -7.70
N VAL A 116 14.50 10.02 -8.29
CA VAL A 116 13.55 9.66 -9.34
C VAL A 116 14.30 9.03 -10.50
N LEU A 117 13.96 7.79 -10.82
CA LEU A 117 14.53 7.07 -11.97
C LEU A 117 13.53 7.08 -13.13
N PRO A 118 13.95 7.47 -14.35
CA PRO A 118 13.03 7.60 -15.49
C PRO A 118 12.27 6.32 -15.86
N ASN A 119 12.82 5.14 -15.56
CA ASN A 119 12.23 3.85 -15.93
C ASN A 119 11.42 3.21 -14.80
N ASP A 120 11.57 3.69 -13.57
CA ASP A 120 10.87 3.16 -12.41
C ASP A 120 9.54 3.90 -12.28
N ILE A 121 8.61 3.58 -13.19
CA ILE A 121 7.37 4.33 -13.37
C ILE A 121 6.49 4.21 -12.12
N GLY A 122 6.17 5.34 -11.52
CA GLY A 122 5.30 5.39 -10.35
C GLY A 122 5.08 6.79 -9.80
N LEU A 123 4.52 6.81 -8.59
CA LEU A 123 4.27 8.01 -7.82
C LEU A 123 5.46 8.26 -6.89
N TRP A 124 6.15 9.37 -7.12
CA TRP A 124 7.33 9.78 -6.37
C TRP A 124 7.03 11.02 -5.53
N VAL A 125 7.03 10.90 -4.22
CA VAL A 125 6.83 12.03 -3.30
C VAL A 125 8.18 12.39 -2.70
N MET A 126 8.68 13.56 -3.08
CA MET A 126 10.08 13.92 -2.89
C MET A 126 10.22 15.18 -2.03
N ALA A 127 11.32 15.28 -1.29
CA ALA A 127 11.68 16.46 -0.50
C ALA A 127 10.58 16.87 0.49
N GLY A 128 9.90 18.00 0.26
CA GLY A 128 8.78 18.47 1.10
C GLY A 128 7.40 18.05 0.59
N GLY A 129 7.35 17.18 -0.42
CA GLY A 129 6.10 16.81 -1.08
C GLY A 129 5.11 16.12 -0.16
N GLN A 130 3.82 16.31 -0.42
CA GLN A 130 2.74 15.75 0.38
C GLN A 130 1.68 15.08 -0.49
N LEU A 131 1.21 13.95 -0.01
CA LEU A 131 -0.03 13.35 -0.42
C LEU A 131 -1.11 13.79 0.55
N ASP A 132 -2.14 14.40 -0.02
CA ASP A 132 -3.38 14.77 0.64
C ASP A 132 -4.53 14.00 0.01
N ILE A 133 -4.62 12.72 0.37
CA ILE A 133 -5.54 11.76 -0.23
C ILE A 133 -6.58 11.36 0.80
N GLU A 134 -7.85 11.58 0.49
CA GLU A 134 -8.97 11.20 1.33
C GLU A 134 -10.18 10.84 0.46
N GLY A 135 -10.38 9.54 0.25
CA GLY A 135 -11.60 9.00 -0.35
C GLY A 135 -12.78 9.02 0.63
N THR A 136 -13.91 8.46 0.19
CA THR A 136 -15.08 8.34 1.06
C THR A 136 -14.79 7.38 2.22
N ALA A 137 -15.01 7.85 3.44
CA ALA A 137 -14.87 7.03 4.64
C ALA A 137 -15.82 5.82 4.60
N LYS A 138 -15.26 4.63 4.82
CA LYS A 138 -15.99 3.36 4.88
C LYS A 138 -15.40 2.49 5.97
N THR A 139 -16.22 1.62 6.56
CA THR A 139 -15.75 0.52 7.40
C THR A 139 -14.93 -0.44 6.53
N PRO A 140 -13.60 -0.57 6.70
CA PRO A 140 -12.77 -1.34 5.78
C PRO A 140 -13.00 -2.85 5.90
N TRP A 141 -13.17 -3.33 7.14
CA TRP A 141 -13.49 -4.73 7.41
C TRP A 141 -14.23 -4.88 8.73
N ALA A 142 -15.04 -5.93 8.84
CA ALA A 142 -15.81 -6.27 10.04
C ALA A 142 -16.14 -7.76 10.04
N TYR A 143 -16.69 -8.26 11.15
CA TYR A 143 -17.22 -9.63 11.24
C TYR A 143 -18.69 -9.73 10.77
N ASP A 144 -19.41 -8.60 10.79
CA ASP A 144 -20.80 -8.50 10.35
C ASP A 144 -20.90 -7.67 9.07
N TRP A 145 -21.85 -8.03 8.21
CA TRP A 145 -22.17 -7.27 7.00
C TRP A 145 -22.56 -5.82 7.33
N GLN A 146 -21.98 -4.87 6.60
CA GLN A 146 -22.33 -3.46 6.71
C GLN A 146 -23.22 -3.03 5.53
N THR A 147 -24.28 -2.29 5.80
CA THR A 147 -25.26 -1.90 4.76
C THR A 147 -24.68 -0.98 3.70
N GLU A 148 -23.68 -0.16 4.06
CA GLU A 148 -22.96 0.72 3.14
C GLU A 148 -22.08 -0.04 2.13
N TRP A 149 -21.89 -1.36 2.30
CA TRP A 149 -21.13 -2.19 1.36
C TRP A 149 -21.97 -2.70 0.18
N ALA A 150 -23.25 -2.30 0.08
CA ALA A 150 -24.08 -2.70 -1.05
C ALA A 150 -23.50 -2.17 -2.37
N GLY A 151 -23.09 -3.11 -3.24
CA GLY A 151 -22.44 -2.78 -4.52
C GLY A 151 -20.91 -2.73 -4.48
N ASP A 152 -20.31 -2.82 -3.29
CA ASP A 152 -18.86 -2.92 -3.12
C ASP A 152 -18.35 -4.35 -3.39
N GLU A 153 -17.06 -4.46 -3.67
CA GLU A 153 -16.34 -5.73 -3.71
C GLU A 153 -15.98 -6.13 -2.27
N VAL A 154 -16.75 -7.08 -1.72
CA VAL A 154 -16.51 -7.63 -0.38
C VAL A 154 -16.13 -9.10 -0.48
N LEU A 155 -15.07 -9.47 0.23
CA LEU A 155 -14.59 -10.85 0.33
C LEU A 155 -14.70 -11.35 1.78
N ALA A 156 -15.23 -12.55 1.96
CA ALA A 156 -15.18 -13.28 3.23
C ALA A 156 -13.93 -14.15 3.30
N ALA A 157 -13.25 -14.10 4.45
CA ALA A 157 -12.18 -15.01 4.80
C ALA A 157 -12.63 -16.49 4.82
N PRO A 158 -11.73 -17.43 4.49
CA PRO A 158 -12.01 -18.86 4.61
C PRO A 158 -12.22 -19.28 6.06
N VAL A 159 -13.18 -20.19 6.30
CA VAL A 159 -13.60 -20.62 7.64
C VAL A 159 -13.37 -22.10 7.93
N LYS A 160 -12.82 -22.86 6.97
CA LYS A 160 -12.65 -24.32 7.08
C LYS A 160 -11.18 -24.69 7.10
N SER A 161 -10.81 -25.72 7.88
CA SER A 161 -9.44 -26.26 7.86
C SER A 161 -9.03 -26.69 6.45
N GLY A 162 -7.85 -26.25 6.00
CA GLY A 162 -7.31 -26.55 4.68
C GLY A 162 -7.92 -25.74 3.53
N ASP A 163 -8.84 -24.83 3.81
CA ASP A 163 -9.38 -23.87 2.85
C ASP A 163 -8.58 -22.56 2.89
N TYR A 164 -8.32 -22.00 1.72
CA TYR A 164 -7.57 -20.75 1.55
C TYR A 164 -8.32 -19.77 0.65
N GLU A 165 -9.50 -20.16 0.15
CA GLU A 165 -10.22 -19.42 -0.86
C GLU A 165 -11.14 -18.39 -0.21
N PHE A 166 -11.02 -17.14 -0.66
CA PHE A 166 -11.90 -16.07 -0.26
C PHE A 166 -13.20 -16.15 -1.09
N THR A 167 -14.34 -15.92 -0.43
CA THR A 167 -15.64 -15.97 -1.10
C THR A 167 -16.21 -14.58 -1.26
N SER A 168 -16.70 -14.23 -2.46
CA SER A 168 -17.39 -12.95 -2.67
C SER A 168 -18.72 -12.92 -1.90
N VAL A 169 -18.98 -11.80 -1.21
CA VAL A 169 -20.19 -11.55 -0.43
C VAL A 169 -20.88 -10.33 -1.03
N THR A 170 -22.12 -10.48 -1.48
CA THR A 170 -22.89 -9.37 -2.07
C THR A 170 -24.00 -8.85 -1.15
N GLY A 171 -24.22 -9.54 -0.04
CA GLY A 171 -25.17 -9.16 0.99
C GLY A 171 -25.10 -10.05 2.22
N PRO A 172 -25.92 -9.77 3.25
CA PRO A 172 -25.86 -10.47 4.53
C PRO A 172 -26.21 -11.97 4.42
N SER A 173 -26.97 -12.39 3.40
CA SER A 173 -27.29 -13.81 3.17
C SER A 173 -26.10 -14.62 2.68
N ASP A 174 -25.08 -13.97 2.13
CA ASP A 174 -23.92 -14.63 1.52
C ASP A 174 -22.78 -14.81 2.54
N VAL A 175 -22.89 -14.19 3.71
CA VAL A 175 -21.89 -14.27 4.78
C VAL A 175 -21.78 -15.72 5.26
N PRO A 176 -20.58 -16.35 5.16
CA PRO A 176 -20.39 -17.70 5.69
C PRO A 176 -20.69 -17.76 7.18
N SER A 177 -21.29 -18.86 7.63
CA SER A 177 -21.46 -19.10 9.06
C SER A 177 -20.12 -19.26 9.76
N ALA A 178 -20.09 -18.95 11.06
CA ALA A 178 -18.94 -19.17 11.91
C ALA A 178 -18.35 -20.60 11.78
N ASN A 179 -17.04 -20.70 11.97
CA ASN A 179 -16.34 -21.97 11.98
C ASN A 179 -16.73 -22.85 13.18
N THR A 180 -16.18 -24.06 13.25
CA THR A 180 -16.48 -25.01 14.34
C THR A 180 -16.06 -24.55 15.74
N TYR A 181 -15.22 -23.51 15.83
CA TYR A 181 -14.81 -22.88 17.10
C TYR A 181 -15.64 -21.64 17.44
N GLY A 182 -16.58 -21.25 16.58
CA GLY A 182 -17.44 -20.08 16.78
C GLY A 182 -16.87 -18.75 16.28
N TYR A 183 -15.74 -18.76 15.57
CA TYR A 183 -15.21 -17.54 14.94
C TYR A 183 -15.95 -17.23 13.64
N GLN A 184 -16.41 -15.98 13.51
CA GLN A 184 -16.99 -15.44 12.28
C GLN A 184 -15.88 -15.14 11.27
N PRO A 185 -16.14 -15.23 9.96
CA PRO A 185 -15.19 -14.76 8.95
C PRO A 185 -15.01 -13.25 9.03
N GLU A 186 -13.79 -12.79 8.77
CA GLU A 186 -13.54 -11.40 8.43
C GLU A 186 -14.14 -11.11 7.05
N LEU A 187 -14.90 -10.03 6.95
CA LEU A 187 -15.43 -9.49 5.70
C LEU A 187 -14.59 -8.28 5.32
N LEU A 188 -13.93 -8.34 4.17
CA LEU A 188 -12.97 -7.36 3.68
C LEU A 188 -13.60 -6.55 2.55
N ASN A 189 -13.88 -5.27 2.77
CA ASN A 189 -14.34 -4.36 1.71
C ASN A 189 -13.15 -3.73 1.00
N LEU A 190 -12.99 -4.08 -0.28
CA LEU A 190 -11.87 -3.67 -1.13
C LEU A 190 -12.15 -2.42 -1.99
N THR A 191 -13.39 -1.91 -1.98
CA THR A 191 -13.81 -0.81 -2.87
C THR A 191 -13.55 0.56 -2.27
N ARG A 192 -12.87 1.42 -3.02
CA ARG A 192 -12.66 2.84 -2.70
C ARG A 192 -12.87 3.67 -3.98
N ASN A 193 -13.34 4.91 -3.83
CA ASN A 193 -13.54 5.85 -4.94
C ASN A 193 -12.29 6.72 -5.23
N VAL A 194 -11.17 6.41 -4.58
CA VAL A 194 -9.85 6.95 -4.91
C VAL A 194 -8.95 5.77 -5.26
N VAL A 195 -8.40 5.75 -6.48
CA VAL A 195 -7.56 4.65 -6.98
C VAL A 195 -6.23 5.18 -7.49
N ILE A 196 -5.12 4.57 -7.05
CA ILE A 196 -3.75 4.87 -7.50
C ILE A 196 -3.06 3.56 -7.87
N GLY A 197 -2.36 3.50 -9.00
CA GLY A 197 -1.46 2.39 -9.28
C GLY A 197 -1.35 2.02 -10.74
N GLY A 198 -0.85 0.82 -11.02
CA GLY A 198 -0.59 0.36 -12.38
C GLY A 198 -1.79 -0.35 -13.02
N THR A 199 -1.46 -1.25 -13.92
CA THR A 199 -2.40 -2.11 -14.65
C THR A 199 -2.06 -3.58 -14.45
N PRO A 200 -2.96 -4.53 -14.75
CA PRO A 200 -2.63 -5.96 -14.73
C PRO A 200 -1.40 -6.33 -15.58
N GLU A 201 -1.12 -5.56 -16.64
CA GLU A 201 -0.01 -5.78 -17.56
C GLU A 201 1.32 -5.15 -17.09
N GLY A 202 1.28 -4.22 -16.12
CA GLY A 202 2.47 -3.52 -15.63
C GLY A 202 2.22 -2.81 -14.32
N ARG A 203 2.91 -3.25 -13.28
CA ARG A 203 2.83 -2.69 -11.92
C ARG A 203 3.68 -1.44 -11.76
N SER A 204 3.13 -0.44 -11.07
CA SER A 204 3.86 0.77 -10.68
C SER A 204 4.36 0.68 -9.23
N HIS A 205 4.77 1.81 -8.64
CA HIS A 205 5.08 1.89 -7.21
C HIS A 205 4.65 3.23 -6.60
N VAL A 206 4.55 3.30 -5.28
CA VAL A 206 4.40 4.56 -4.54
C VAL A 206 5.59 4.72 -3.61
N PHE A 207 6.45 5.68 -3.91
CA PHE A 207 7.69 5.96 -3.20
C PHE A 207 7.64 7.34 -2.55
N ILE A 208 7.60 7.35 -1.22
CA ILE A 208 7.55 8.55 -0.40
C ILE A 208 8.91 8.73 0.27
N HIS A 209 9.78 9.49 -0.39
CA HIS A 209 11.04 9.98 0.17
C HIS A 209 10.92 11.44 0.61
N SER A 210 9.74 11.78 1.13
CA SER A 210 9.43 13.07 1.69
C SER A 210 9.70 13.10 3.19
N GLN A 211 10.14 14.26 3.68
CA GLN A 211 10.28 14.55 5.10
C GLN A 211 9.09 15.35 5.64
N ALA A 212 7.93 15.21 5.01
CA ALA A 212 6.68 15.83 5.43
C ALA A 212 5.64 14.78 5.84
N VAL A 213 4.69 15.21 6.66
CA VAL A 213 3.54 14.41 7.07
C VAL A 213 2.67 14.10 5.86
N GLN A 214 2.24 12.84 5.76
CA GLN A 214 1.35 12.35 4.70
C GLN A 214 -0.03 12.02 5.26
N THR A 215 -1.09 12.33 4.51
CA THR A 215 -2.46 11.91 4.81
C THR A 215 -2.96 11.05 3.66
N ILE A 216 -3.16 9.76 3.90
CA ILE A 216 -3.61 8.81 2.89
C ILE A 216 -4.76 7.99 3.48
N LYS A 217 -5.99 8.30 3.07
CA LYS A 217 -7.19 7.70 3.66
C LYS A 217 -8.13 7.16 2.59
N TYR A 218 -8.69 5.99 2.86
CA TYR A 218 -9.75 5.36 2.07
C TYR A 218 -9.46 5.35 0.57
N ALA A 219 -8.23 4.99 0.20
CA ALA A 219 -7.80 4.84 -1.18
C ALA A 219 -7.43 3.39 -1.48
N THR A 220 -7.61 2.98 -2.72
CA THR A 220 -7.09 1.71 -3.25
C THR A 220 -5.78 1.98 -3.98
N ILE A 221 -4.73 1.30 -3.56
CA ILE A 221 -3.44 1.24 -4.22
C ILE A 221 -3.32 -0.14 -4.86
N GLN A 222 -3.31 -0.24 -6.19
CA GLN A 222 -3.43 -1.55 -6.85
C GLN A 222 -2.48 -1.73 -8.03
N TRP A 223 -2.11 -2.99 -8.29
CA TRP A 223 -1.12 -3.32 -9.33
C TRP A 223 0.17 -2.53 -9.10
N VAL A 224 0.73 -2.73 -7.92
CA VAL A 224 1.90 -1.98 -7.42
C VAL A 224 2.96 -2.93 -6.90
N GLY A 225 4.17 -2.42 -6.67
CA GLY A 225 5.29 -3.24 -6.23
C GLY A 225 5.64 -4.26 -7.32
N PRO A 226 6.48 -3.89 -8.29
CA PRO A 226 6.89 -4.80 -9.36
C PRO A 226 7.41 -6.14 -8.83
N ASP A 227 7.22 -7.20 -9.63
CA ASP A 227 7.59 -8.56 -9.24
C ASP A 227 9.08 -8.81 -9.35
N PHE A 228 9.64 -9.50 -8.37
CA PHE A 228 11.06 -9.81 -8.20
C PHE A 228 11.61 -10.78 -9.26
N ASP A 229 11.49 -10.52 -10.56
CA ASP A 229 12.03 -11.42 -11.59
C ASP A 229 13.53 -11.69 -11.39
N ALA A 230 13.93 -12.95 -11.63
CA ALA A 230 15.30 -13.42 -11.44
C ALA A 230 16.31 -12.57 -12.23
N GLY A 231 17.03 -11.70 -11.52
CA GLY A 231 18.07 -10.84 -12.11
C GLY A 231 17.70 -9.36 -12.22
N THR A 232 16.52 -8.94 -11.75
CA THR A 232 16.17 -7.53 -11.60
C THR A 232 16.32 -7.09 -10.15
N ASP A 233 17.00 -5.97 -9.92
CA ASP A 233 16.98 -5.30 -8.61
C ASP A 233 15.76 -4.38 -8.61
N GLN A 234 14.77 -4.69 -7.80
CA GLN A 234 13.58 -3.85 -7.63
C GLN A 234 13.45 -3.38 -6.18
N THR A 235 14.58 -3.39 -5.46
CA THR A 235 14.65 -2.97 -4.07
C THR A 235 14.10 -1.55 -3.93
N GLY A 236 13.21 -1.35 -2.98
CA GLY A 236 12.63 -0.04 -2.69
C GLY A 236 11.50 0.40 -3.63
N ARG A 237 11.00 -0.43 -4.53
CA ARG A 237 9.80 -0.16 -5.35
C ARG A 237 8.65 -1.04 -4.87
N TYR A 238 7.93 -0.55 -3.88
CA TYR A 238 6.89 -1.30 -3.18
C TYR A 238 5.51 -0.65 -3.38
N GLY A 239 4.48 -1.23 -2.77
CA GLY A 239 3.11 -0.74 -2.84
C GLY A 239 2.97 0.68 -2.33
N LEU A 240 3.15 0.86 -1.03
CA LEU A 240 3.21 2.14 -0.32
C LEU A 240 4.47 2.18 0.55
N HIS A 241 5.48 2.91 0.08
CA HIS A 241 6.81 2.92 0.67
C HIS A 241 7.16 4.28 1.26
N PHE A 242 7.18 4.38 2.58
CA PHE A 242 7.80 5.50 3.29
C PHE A 242 9.29 5.21 3.42
N HIS A 243 10.11 5.97 2.72
CA HIS A 243 11.54 5.71 2.57
C HIS A 243 12.37 6.85 3.14
N HIS A 244 13.05 6.62 4.26
CA HIS A 244 14.01 7.54 4.87
C HIS A 244 13.40 8.93 5.17
N GLY A 245 12.12 8.95 5.52
CA GLY A 245 11.42 10.17 5.93
C GLY A 245 11.79 10.65 7.33
N MET A 246 12.46 9.80 8.13
CA MET A 246 12.91 10.08 9.49
C MET A 246 11.77 10.68 10.35
N ASP A 247 12.08 11.63 11.22
CA ASP A 247 11.11 12.34 12.05
C ASP A 247 10.13 13.21 11.25
N GLY A 248 10.44 13.52 9.99
CA GLY A 248 9.55 14.30 9.11
C GLY A 248 8.22 13.61 8.81
N THR A 249 8.18 12.28 8.95
CA THR A 249 6.97 11.47 8.75
C THR A 249 6.11 11.31 10.00
N ARG A 250 6.54 11.81 11.16
CA ARG A 250 5.79 11.66 12.42
C ARG A 250 4.44 12.35 12.35
N GLY A 251 3.39 11.60 12.65
CA GLY A 251 2.00 12.04 12.53
C GLY A 251 1.37 11.72 11.17
N SER A 252 2.08 11.02 10.28
CA SER A 252 1.47 10.51 9.06
C SER A 252 0.42 9.45 9.38
N VAL A 253 -0.68 9.48 8.63
CA VAL A 253 -1.81 8.57 8.81
C VAL A 253 -2.11 7.86 7.50
N VAL A 254 -2.21 6.53 7.59
CA VAL A 254 -2.68 5.62 6.55
C VAL A 254 -3.91 4.90 7.09
N GLU A 255 -5.10 5.33 6.69
CA GLU A 255 -6.36 4.88 7.29
C GLU A 255 -7.30 4.27 6.24
N GLY A 256 -7.79 3.06 6.47
CA GLY A 256 -8.76 2.42 5.59
C GLY A 256 -8.29 2.17 4.16
N VAL A 257 -6.97 2.27 3.93
CA VAL A 257 -6.32 2.07 2.63
C VAL A 257 -6.27 0.58 2.30
N VAL A 258 -6.57 0.26 1.04
CA VAL A 258 -6.44 -1.09 0.48
C VAL A 258 -5.22 -1.10 -0.43
N VAL A 259 -4.24 -1.97 -0.17
CA VAL A 259 -3.19 -2.29 -1.14
C VAL A 259 -3.49 -3.67 -1.71
N ARG A 260 -3.63 -3.81 -3.03
CA ARG A 260 -3.96 -5.11 -3.64
C ARG A 260 -3.24 -5.44 -4.94
N ASN A 261 -3.16 -6.73 -5.23
CA ASN A 261 -2.48 -7.27 -6.41
C ASN A 261 -1.02 -6.79 -6.50
N ALA A 262 -0.36 -6.79 -5.34
CA ALA A 262 0.99 -6.28 -5.23
C ALA A 262 2.00 -7.38 -5.56
N GLY A 263 2.90 -7.14 -6.52
CA GLY A 263 3.98 -8.08 -6.86
C GLY A 263 5.12 -8.07 -5.84
N ASN A 264 5.01 -7.21 -4.83
CA ASN A 264 5.98 -6.97 -3.79
C ASN A 264 5.28 -6.46 -2.52
N HIS A 265 6.05 -6.09 -1.50
CA HIS A 265 5.58 -5.56 -0.23
C HIS A 265 4.49 -4.48 -0.39
N ALA A 266 3.44 -4.54 0.45
CA ALA A 266 2.31 -3.64 0.36
C ALA A 266 2.52 -2.33 1.15
N PHE A 267 2.85 -2.45 2.43
CA PHE A 267 3.06 -1.33 3.35
C PHE A 267 4.47 -1.41 3.92
N VAL A 268 5.28 -0.38 3.65
CA VAL A 268 6.71 -0.38 4.01
C VAL A 268 7.09 0.93 4.69
N PRO A 269 7.12 0.98 6.03
CA PRO A 269 7.90 1.96 6.76
C PRO A 269 9.38 1.54 6.76
N HIS A 270 10.21 2.27 6.02
CA HIS A 270 11.66 2.10 5.98
C HIS A 270 12.31 3.39 6.47
N ARG A 271 12.95 3.33 7.64
CA ARG A 271 13.63 4.48 8.27
C ARG A 271 12.76 5.75 8.35
N SER A 272 11.50 5.54 8.71
CA SER A 272 10.45 6.56 8.72
C SER A 272 9.62 6.36 9.99
N HIS A 273 9.41 7.42 10.77
CA HIS A 273 8.95 7.31 12.16
C HIS A 273 7.54 7.86 12.37
N GLY A 274 6.83 7.34 13.37
CA GLY A 274 5.57 7.92 13.84
C GLY A 274 4.42 7.81 12.84
N ILE A 275 4.36 6.71 12.09
CA ILE A 275 3.32 6.46 11.09
C ILE A 275 2.25 5.55 11.70
N THR A 276 0.99 5.95 11.60
CA THR A 276 -0.16 5.13 12.01
C THR A 276 -0.81 4.49 10.80
N PHE A 277 -0.83 3.16 10.75
CA PHE A 277 -1.62 2.38 9.84
C PHE A 277 -2.81 1.82 10.61
N THR A 278 -4.03 2.28 10.29
CA THR A 278 -5.24 1.83 10.97
C THR A 278 -6.28 1.33 9.96
N GLN A 279 -6.84 0.16 10.24
CA GLN A 279 -7.87 -0.48 9.41
C GLN A 279 -7.46 -0.64 7.94
N THR A 280 -6.18 -0.83 7.67
CA THR A 280 -5.67 -1.06 6.31
C THR A 280 -5.79 -2.53 5.93
N ILE A 281 -5.94 -2.79 4.63
CA ILE A 281 -6.03 -4.14 4.08
C ILE A 281 -4.95 -4.31 3.01
N SER A 282 -4.15 -5.35 3.14
CA SER A 282 -3.40 -5.93 2.04
C SER A 282 -4.12 -7.18 1.54
N TYR A 283 -4.37 -7.26 0.24
CA TYR A 283 -4.98 -8.43 -0.39
C TYR A 283 -4.19 -8.86 -1.63
N ASP A 284 -3.87 -10.15 -1.74
CA ASP A 284 -3.11 -10.71 -2.87
C ASP A 284 -1.77 -9.98 -3.08
N THR A 285 -0.94 -10.03 -2.04
CA THR A 285 0.41 -9.44 -2.04
C THR A 285 1.46 -10.55 -2.08
N VAL A 286 2.40 -10.44 -3.01
CA VAL A 286 3.62 -11.25 -3.02
C VAL A 286 4.60 -10.68 -2.00
N ALA A 287 5.25 -11.56 -1.24
CA ALA A 287 6.10 -11.26 -0.09
C ALA A 287 5.32 -10.78 1.15
N ALA A 288 6.05 -10.28 2.16
CA ALA A 288 5.45 -9.72 3.36
C ALA A 288 4.65 -8.47 3.00
N ALA A 289 3.35 -8.49 3.26
CA ALA A 289 2.45 -7.35 3.09
C ALA A 289 2.92 -6.15 3.92
N TYR A 290 3.20 -6.38 5.20
CA TYR A 290 3.74 -5.36 6.09
C TYR A 290 5.20 -5.70 6.36
N TRP A 291 6.10 -4.84 5.88
CA TRP A 291 7.52 -5.16 5.78
C TRP A 291 8.43 -4.01 6.20
N TRP A 292 9.67 -4.38 6.57
CA TRP A 292 10.77 -3.50 6.92
C TRP A 292 12.02 -3.93 6.21
N ASP A 293 12.82 -2.96 5.76
CA ASP A 293 14.19 -3.24 5.37
C ASP A 293 15.02 -3.48 6.64
N PRO A 294 15.61 -4.66 6.84
CA PRO A 294 16.40 -4.93 8.02
C PRO A 294 17.65 -4.06 8.07
N SER A 295 18.04 -3.65 9.28
CA SER A 295 19.34 -3.00 9.48
C SER A 295 20.47 -3.98 9.22
N THR A 296 21.60 -3.43 8.80
CA THR A 296 22.87 -4.15 8.66
C THR A 296 23.87 -3.61 9.67
N ASP A 297 25.02 -4.29 9.83
CA ASP A 297 26.10 -3.84 10.74
C ASP A 297 26.56 -2.38 10.49
N SER A 298 26.30 -1.83 9.29
CA SER A 298 26.74 -0.49 8.88
C SER A 298 25.61 0.50 8.62
N VAL A 299 24.35 0.07 8.62
CA VAL A 299 23.19 0.91 8.27
C VAL A 299 22.02 0.59 9.17
N ASP A 300 21.55 1.62 9.88
CA ASP A 300 20.30 1.59 10.64
C ASP A 300 19.11 1.92 9.73
N ASN A 301 18.20 0.96 9.61
CA ASN A 301 16.97 1.01 8.83
C ASN A 301 15.71 0.99 9.72
N SER A 302 15.87 1.10 11.04
CA SER A 302 14.78 1.01 12.01
C SER A 302 13.72 2.10 11.81
N SER A 303 12.46 1.75 12.14
CA SER A 303 11.34 2.68 12.11
C SER A 303 10.63 2.68 13.46
N ASP A 304 10.82 3.76 14.21
CA ASP A 304 10.21 3.97 15.53
C ASP A 304 8.78 4.51 15.48
N ASP A 305 8.05 4.28 16.57
CA ASP A 305 6.70 4.81 16.83
C ASP A 305 5.68 4.42 15.74
N ILE A 306 5.85 3.23 15.17
CA ILE A 306 4.93 2.66 14.18
C ILE A 306 3.75 2.00 14.89
N THR A 307 2.53 2.37 14.48
CA THR A 307 1.30 1.75 14.99
C THR A 307 0.59 1.02 13.86
N TYR A 308 0.36 -0.27 14.05
CA TYR A 308 -0.55 -1.09 13.24
C TYR A 308 -1.78 -1.42 14.07
N ASP A 309 -2.90 -0.78 13.75
CA ASP A 309 -4.16 -0.95 14.47
C ASP A 309 -5.19 -1.57 13.55
N ARG A 310 -5.66 -2.78 13.88
CA ARG A 310 -6.68 -3.49 13.11
C ARG A 310 -6.34 -3.67 11.63
N VAL A 311 -5.08 -3.98 11.33
CA VAL A 311 -4.64 -4.19 9.94
C VAL A 311 -4.91 -5.63 9.49
N VAL A 312 -5.09 -5.85 8.19
CA VAL A 312 -5.34 -7.18 7.60
C VAL A 312 -4.30 -7.48 6.52
N ALA A 313 -3.63 -8.64 6.63
CA ALA A 313 -2.91 -9.23 5.52
C ALA A 313 -3.63 -10.49 5.05
N ALA A 314 -4.26 -10.41 3.88
CA ALA A 314 -5.10 -11.46 3.32
C ALA A 314 -4.51 -12.02 2.02
N ASN A 315 -4.52 -13.35 1.89
CA ASN A 315 -4.04 -14.05 0.69
C ASN A 315 -2.62 -13.65 0.26
N ALA A 316 -1.74 -13.31 1.22
CA ALA A 316 -0.35 -13.01 0.90
C ALA A 316 0.40 -14.29 0.51
N SER A 317 1.37 -14.19 -0.40
CA SER A 317 2.19 -15.32 -0.85
C SER A 317 3.68 -15.09 -0.56
N ALA A 318 4.46 -16.15 -0.46
CA ALA A 318 5.90 -16.00 -0.25
C ALA A 318 6.58 -15.39 -1.47
N ASN A 319 7.63 -14.59 -1.24
CA ASN A 319 8.54 -14.20 -2.31
C ASN A 319 9.28 -15.47 -2.81
N PRO A 320 9.15 -15.87 -4.09
CA PRO A 320 9.75 -17.10 -4.59
C PRO A 320 11.29 -17.07 -4.59
N PHE A 321 11.91 -15.90 -4.51
CA PHE A 321 13.36 -15.70 -4.57
C PHE A 321 14.02 -15.51 -3.19
N LYS A 322 13.25 -15.16 -2.15
CA LYS A 322 13.73 -15.13 -0.75
C LYS A 322 13.32 -16.41 -0.03
N LYS A 323 14.29 -17.30 0.20
CA LYS A 323 14.07 -18.65 0.78
C LYS A 323 14.12 -18.71 2.31
N HIS A 324 14.42 -17.59 2.98
CA HIS A 324 14.65 -17.54 4.43
C HIS A 324 13.78 -16.47 5.07
N VAL A 325 13.00 -16.86 6.09
CA VAL A 325 12.06 -16.04 6.87
C VAL A 325 11.00 -15.35 5.98
N ASN A 326 9.99 -16.13 5.63
CA ASN A 326 8.82 -15.65 4.88
C ASN A 326 7.67 -15.39 5.85
N SER A 327 7.14 -14.17 5.85
CA SER A 327 5.95 -13.83 6.63
C SER A 327 4.97 -12.98 5.86
N ALA A 328 3.73 -12.87 6.34
CA ALA A 328 2.79 -11.87 5.85
C ALA A 328 3.03 -10.52 6.54
N ILE A 329 3.29 -10.56 7.84
CA ILE A 329 3.66 -9.40 8.66
C ILE A 329 5.00 -9.70 9.33
N LEU A 330 6.04 -9.00 8.91
CA LEU A 330 7.32 -8.99 9.59
C LEU A 330 7.21 -8.08 10.82
N LEU A 331 7.89 -8.33 11.93
CA LEU A 331 7.88 -7.45 13.10
C LEU A 331 9.30 -6.92 13.31
N GLY A 332 9.68 -6.02 12.39
CA GLY A 332 11.03 -5.50 12.22
C GLY A 332 11.52 -4.56 13.32
N GLN A 333 12.72 -4.02 13.16
CA GLN A 333 13.37 -3.15 14.15
C GLN A 333 12.68 -1.79 14.31
N GLY A 334 12.74 -1.29 15.54
CA GLY A 334 12.24 0.01 15.96
C GLY A 334 11.91 -0.01 17.45
N GLU A 335 11.71 1.18 17.99
CA GLU A 335 11.23 1.43 19.34
C GLU A 335 9.76 1.88 19.32
N ASN A 336 9.04 1.59 20.42
CA ASN A 336 7.64 1.97 20.61
C ASN A 336 6.70 1.54 19.48
N THR A 337 6.95 0.37 18.88
CA THR A 337 6.09 -0.17 17.83
C THR A 337 4.95 -1.00 18.42
N SER A 338 3.79 -0.96 17.79
CA SER A 338 2.61 -1.69 18.25
C SER A 338 1.84 -2.34 17.10
N ILE A 339 1.29 -3.52 17.37
CA ILE A 339 0.34 -4.20 16.52
C ILE A 339 -0.79 -4.80 17.36
N THR A 340 -2.01 -4.32 17.13
CA THR A 340 -3.17 -4.69 17.94
C THR A 340 -4.38 -5.00 17.06
N GLY A 341 -5.19 -5.99 17.43
CA GLY A 341 -6.47 -6.28 16.78
C GLY A 341 -6.37 -6.69 15.30
N SER A 342 -5.19 -7.12 14.87
CA SER A 342 -4.86 -7.33 13.45
C SER A 342 -5.02 -8.79 13.04
N VAL A 343 -5.22 -9.02 11.74
CA VAL A 343 -5.52 -10.35 11.19
C VAL A 343 -4.55 -10.72 10.08
N VAL A 344 -4.02 -11.94 10.11
CA VAL A 344 -3.39 -12.58 8.96
C VAL A 344 -4.16 -13.83 8.59
N VAL A 345 -4.65 -13.87 7.35
CA VAL A 345 -5.51 -14.94 6.86
C VAL A 345 -5.13 -15.39 5.45
N GLY A 346 -5.15 -16.70 5.20
CA GLY A 346 -4.90 -17.24 3.87
C GLY A 346 -3.44 -17.17 3.43
N TYR A 347 -2.47 -16.95 4.33
CA TYR A 347 -1.07 -16.79 3.97
C TYR A 347 -0.49 -18.07 3.35
N GLN A 348 0.03 -17.95 2.11
CA GLN A 348 0.60 -19.05 1.31
C GLN A 348 2.11 -19.18 1.46
N GLY A 349 2.65 -18.90 2.65
CA GLY A 349 4.07 -18.98 2.96
C GLY A 349 4.69 -20.35 2.68
N THR A 350 5.92 -20.36 2.15
CA THR A 350 6.73 -21.57 1.94
C THR A 350 8.18 -21.33 2.34
N GLY A 351 8.98 -22.41 2.45
CA GLY A 351 10.40 -22.34 2.82
C GLY A 351 10.65 -22.57 4.30
N SER A 352 11.76 -22.04 4.81
CA SER A 352 12.17 -22.24 6.21
C SER A 352 11.48 -21.25 7.14
N ASN A 353 10.76 -21.78 8.14
CA ASN A 353 10.02 -21.05 9.17
C ASN A 353 9.02 -20.01 8.62
N PRO A 354 8.12 -20.35 7.69
CA PRO A 354 7.11 -19.39 7.28
C PRO A 354 6.10 -19.17 8.41
N ALA A 355 5.66 -17.94 8.61
CA ALA A 355 4.63 -17.65 9.60
C ALA A 355 3.80 -16.42 9.23
N ALA A 356 2.56 -16.36 9.72
CA ALA A 356 1.70 -15.19 9.56
C ALA A 356 2.37 -13.94 10.13
N TYR A 357 2.76 -14.00 11.41
CA TYR A 357 3.57 -12.99 12.09
C TYR A 357 4.98 -13.52 12.35
N SER A 358 6.00 -12.71 12.10
CA SER A 358 7.38 -13.13 12.35
C SER A 358 8.23 -12.04 12.99
N TRP A 359 8.83 -12.33 14.15
CA TRP A 359 9.99 -11.58 14.63
C TRP A 359 11.26 -12.16 13.98
N PRO A 360 11.95 -11.39 13.12
CA PRO A 360 13.28 -11.79 12.64
C PRO A 360 14.29 -11.71 13.79
N GLY A 361 15.51 -12.20 13.57
CA GLY A 361 16.50 -12.39 14.63
C GLY A 361 17.05 -11.11 15.25
N ALA A 362 18.30 -10.78 14.94
CA ALA A 362 18.90 -9.51 15.39
C ALA A 362 18.16 -8.29 14.82
N GLU A 363 17.37 -8.52 13.77
CA GLU A 363 16.55 -7.56 13.04
C GLU A 363 15.13 -7.42 13.62
N GLY A 364 14.81 -8.11 14.73
CA GLY A 364 13.50 -8.02 15.39
C GLY A 364 13.42 -6.82 16.34
N GLY A 365 12.31 -6.08 16.28
CA GLY A 365 12.03 -4.97 17.21
C GLY A 365 11.27 -5.41 18.47
N ARG A 366 11.10 -4.48 19.42
CA ARG A 366 10.20 -4.66 20.56
C ARG A 366 8.82 -4.14 20.20
N TRP A 367 7.90 -5.08 19.98
CA TRP A 367 6.54 -4.79 19.61
C TRP A 367 5.61 -4.99 20.80
N HIS A 368 4.71 -4.04 21.04
CA HIS A 368 3.48 -4.34 21.77
C HIS A 368 2.57 -5.16 20.84
N PHE A 369 2.38 -6.44 21.16
CA PHE A 369 1.59 -7.38 20.36
C PHE A 369 0.44 -7.91 21.20
N ALA A 370 -0.79 -7.52 20.87
CA ALA A 370 -1.99 -7.89 21.61
C ALA A 370 -3.19 -8.11 20.67
N ASP A 371 -4.11 -9.00 21.05
CA ASP A 371 -5.41 -9.20 20.37
C ASP A 371 -5.32 -9.53 18.87
N ASN A 372 -4.25 -10.21 18.45
CA ASN A 372 -4.03 -10.53 17.04
C ASN A 372 -4.53 -11.94 16.69
N LEU A 373 -4.85 -12.14 15.41
CA LEU A 373 -5.41 -13.39 14.90
C LEU A 373 -4.63 -13.88 13.67
N ALA A 374 -4.28 -15.16 13.63
CA ALA A 374 -3.72 -15.81 12.45
C ALA A 374 -4.47 -17.10 12.14
N HIS A 375 -5.12 -17.21 10.97
CA HIS A 375 -5.78 -18.45 10.62
C HIS A 375 -5.81 -18.79 9.15
N ASN A 376 -6.14 -20.05 8.84
CA ASN A 376 -6.19 -20.55 7.47
C ASN A 376 -4.89 -20.24 6.73
N ASN A 377 -3.76 -20.33 7.43
CA ASN A 377 -2.45 -20.06 6.88
C ASN A 377 -1.82 -21.39 6.51
N LYS A 378 -1.16 -21.48 5.36
CA LYS A 378 -0.52 -22.71 4.90
C LYS A 378 0.61 -23.18 5.83
N SER A 379 1.09 -22.28 6.69
CA SER A 379 2.20 -22.50 7.61
C SER A 379 1.85 -22.01 9.02
N ASN A 380 2.84 -21.56 9.80
CA ASN A 380 2.64 -21.24 11.21
C ASN A 380 1.84 -19.93 11.41
N GLY A 381 1.12 -19.81 12.53
CA GLY A 381 0.49 -18.53 12.91
C GLY A 381 1.52 -17.48 13.34
N ILE A 382 2.55 -17.89 14.06
CA ILE A 382 3.57 -17.01 14.63
C ILE A 382 4.94 -17.69 14.60
N PHE A 383 5.99 -16.91 14.38
CA PHE A 383 7.38 -17.34 14.50
C PHE A 383 8.23 -16.28 15.19
N VAL A 384 9.16 -16.73 16.03
CA VAL A 384 10.11 -15.86 16.73
C VAL A 384 11.50 -16.45 16.59
N TRP A 385 12.41 -15.74 15.94
CA TRP A 385 13.84 -16.07 15.96
C TRP A 385 14.51 -15.39 17.16
N GLN A 386 14.49 -16.05 18.33
CA GLN A 386 15.06 -15.48 19.55
C GLN A 386 16.59 -15.68 19.61
N ASN A 387 17.35 -14.74 19.04
CA ASN A 387 18.80 -14.66 19.22
C ASN A 387 19.28 -13.32 19.82
N THR A 388 18.35 -12.55 20.37
CA THR A 388 18.61 -11.30 21.10
C THR A 388 18.19 -11.45 22.56
N SER A 389 18.46 -10.43 23.38
CA SER A 389 17.98 -10.33 24.76
C SER A 389 16.58 -9.69 24.89
N TYR A 390 15.91 -9.41 23.77
CA TYR A 390 14.58 -8.82 23.78
C TYR A 390 13.52 -9.87 24.13
N ASN A 391 12.65 -9.56 25.09
CA ASN A 391 11.50 -10.41 25.37
C ASN A 391 10.38 -10.02 24.40
N HIS A 392 9.89 -10.99 23.63
CA HIS A 392 8.69 -10.84 22.82
C HIS A 392 7.50 -11.35 23.63
N VAL A 393 6.61 -10.44 24.04
CA VAL A 393 5.38 -10.78 24.75
C VAL A 393 4.27 -10.95 23.71
N VAL A 394 3.60 -12.10 23.76
CA VAL A 394 2.48 -12.43 22.88
C VAL A 394 1.23 -12.47 23.75
N GLU A 395 0.42 -11.42 23.69
CA GLU A 395 -0.78 -11.24 24.50
C GLU A 395 -2.03 -11.51 23.64
N ASP A 396 -3.01 -12.24 24.20
CA ASP A 396 -4.32 -12.51 23.60
C ASP A 396 -4.30 -12.92 22.12
N PHE A 397 -3.28 -13.70 21.73
CA PHE A 397 -3.11 -14.19 20.38
C PHE A 397 -3.93 -15.45 20.11
N VAL A 398 -4.67 -15.45 19.01
CA VAL A 398 -5.39 -16.62 18.53
C VAL A 398 -4.74 -17.10 17.22
N ALA A 399 -4.49 -18.40 17.13
CA ALA A 399 -4.17 -19.04 15.86
C ALA A 399 -4.89 -20.36 15.67
N TYR A 400 -5.43 -20.59 14.48
CA TYR A 400 -6.14 -21.83 14.15
C TYR A 400 -6.08 -22.18 12.65
N PHE A 401 -6.23 -23.48 12.35
CA PHE A 401 -6.15 -24.10 11.02
C PHE A 401 -4.80 -24.03 10.31
#